data_AF-A0A7V4UH17-F1
#
_entry.id   AF-A0A7V4UH17-F1
#
_cell.length_a   1.000
_cell.length_b   1.000
_cell.length_c   1.000
_cell.angle_alpha   90.00
_cell.angle_beta   90.00
_cell.angle_gamma   90.00
#
_symmetry.space_group_name_H-M   'P 1'
#
loop_
_entity.id
_entity.type
_entity.pdbx_description
1 polymer ?
#
loop_
_entity_poly.entity_id
_entity_poly.type
_entity_poly.pdbx_seq_one_letter_code
_entity_poly.pdbx_strand_id
1 'polypeptide(L)'
;MSRPLHAAARAINLQPLVGSRLTGFALRFEPSIGIHDPLMARLLLLDDGDTPLVWISCDLIGLDPADDARLRQQIADRLSMPAGNVLISCTHTHGGPCSMPFRGILRQVGRAWLDRTFAAIADGAATLPQRLRRARLAHGQ
;
A
#
# COMPACT_ATOMS: atom_id res chain seq x y z
N MET A 1 -33.79 -7.03 -1.83
CA MET A 1 -32.73 -8.08 -1.89
C MET A 1 -31.38 -7.37 -1.84
N SER A 2 -30.43 -7.77 -1.01
CA SER A 2 -29.10 -7.12 -0.98
C SER A 2 -28.36 -7.46 -2.28
N ARG A 3 -27.73 -6.46 -2.90
CA ARG A 3 -26.87 -6.67 -4.06
C ARG A 3 -25.71 -7.63 -3.68
N PRO A 4 -25.32 -8.56 -4.56
CA PRO A 4 -24.21 -9.46 -4.28
C PRO A 4 -22.89 -8.68 -4.26
N LEU A 5 -22.17 -8.76 -3.14
CA LEU A 5 -20.80 -8.28 -3.07
C LEU A 5 -19.89 -9.17 -3.93
N HIS A 6 -18.97 -8.57 -4.66
CA HIS A 6 -17.91 -9.24 -5.38
C HIS A 6 -16.54 -8.76 -4.89
N ALA A 7 -15.54 -9.62 -5.00
CA ALA A 7 -14.19 -9.31 -4.55
C ALA A 7 -13.10 -9.89 -5.45
N ALA A 8 -11.95 -9.22 -5.46
CA ALA A 8 -10.68 -9.74 -5.94
C ALA A 8 -9.55 -9.30 -5.00
N ALA A 9 -8.50 -10.12 -4.92
CA ALA A 9 -7.35 -9.82 -4.08
C ALA A 9 -6.04 -10.06 -4.82
N ARG A 10 -5.01 -9.31 -4.44
CA ARG A 10 -3.65 -9.45 -4.97
C ARG A 10 -2.62 -9.04 -3.92
N ALA A 11 -1.46 -9.66 -3.96
CA ALA A 11 -0.30 -9.26 -3.16
C ALA A 11 0.85 -8.86 -4.09
N ILE A 12 1.48 -7.73 -3.79
CA ILE A 12 2.60 -7.15 -4.54
C ILE A 12 3.80 -7.08 -3.61
N ASN A 13 4.95 -7.60 -4.04
CA ASN A 13 6.21 -7.43 -3.32
C ASN A 13 6.80 -6.05 -3.65
N LEU A 14 7.13 -5.27 -2.63
CA LEU A 14 7.62 -3.88 -2.75
C LEU A 14 9.15 -3.78 -2.94
N GLN A 15 9.86 -4.91 -2.91
CA GLN A 15 11.29 -5.05 -3.24
C GLN A 15 12.16 -3.92 -2.64
N PRO A 16 12.28 -3.84 -1.30
CA PRO A 16 13.12 -2.83 -0.67
C PRO A 16 14.58 -2.99 -1.09
N LEU A 17 15.28 -1.87 -1.26
CA LEU A 17 16.71 -1.90 -1.53
C LEU A 17 17.49 -2.20 -0.24
N VAL A 18 18.39 -3.18 -0.30
CA VAL A 18 19.42 -3.38 0.73
C VAL A 18 20.31 -2.13 0.77
N GLY A 19 20.75 -1.71 1.95
CA GLY A 19 21.47 -0.46 2.16
C GLY A 19 20.56 0.74 2.49
N SER A 20 19.23 0.56 2.54
CA SER A 20 18.31 1.64 2.89
C SER A 20 18.33 1.92 4.39
N ARG A 21 18.24 3.19 4.78
CA ARG A 21 17.94 3.53 6.19
C ARG A 21 16.52 3.08 6.54
N LEU A 22 16.41 2.36 7.64
CA LEU A 22 15.14 1.87 8.16
C LEU A 22 14.52 2.88 9.12
N THR A 23 13.22 3.14 9.01
CA THR A 23 12.52 4.14 9.83
C THR A 23 11.82 3.52 11.03
N GLY A 24 11.62 4.32 12.09
CA GLY A 24 10.79 3.98 13.25
C GLY A 24 11.56 3.94 14.58
N PHE A 25 12.82 3.47 14.58
CA PHE A 25 13.67 3.52 15.78
C PHE A 25 14.60 4.74 15.74
N ALA A 26 14.43 5.67 16.68
CA ALA A 26 15.06 6.98 16.67
C ALA A 26 16.60 6.97 16.71
N LEU A 27 17.20 5.93 17.31
CA LEU A 27 18.65 5.81 17.49
C LEU A 27 19.28 4.74 16.59
N ARG A 28 18.57 4.27 15.56
CA ARG A 28 19.13 3.36 14.56
C ARG A 28 19.58 4.16 13.35
N PHE A 29 20.88 4.14 13.09
CA PHE A 29 21.50 4.90 12.00
C PHE A 29 22.03 3.99 10.89
N GLU A 30 22.19 2.71 11.22
CA GLU A 30 22.70 1.67 10.34
C GLU A 30 21.71 1.40 9.21
N PRO A 31 22.20 1.28 7.96
CA PRO A 31 21.37 0.85 6.85
C PRO A 31 20.99 -0.63 6.98
N SER A 32 19.98 -1.07 6.23
CA SER A 32 19.65 -2.49 6.12
C SER A 32 20.83 -3.27 5.50
N ILE A 33 21.14 -4.42 6.10
CA ILE A 33 22.18 -5.35 5.60
C ILE A 33 21.59 -6.50 4.78
N GLY A 34 20.26 -6.58 4.70
CA GLY A 34 19.55 -7.64 3.99
C GLY A 34 18.04 -7.48 4.09
N ILE A 35 17.32 -8.47 3.56
CA ILE A 35 15.86 -8.58 3.61
C ILE A 35 15.54 -9.87 4.36
N HIS A 36 14.90 -9.75 5.54
CA HIS A 36 14.45 -10.93 6.29
C HIS A 36 13.16 -11.48 5.69
N ASP A 37 12.12 -10.64 5.61
CA ASP A 37 10.85 -10.92 4.94
C ASP A 37 10.60 -9.88 3.84
N PRO A 38 9.90 -10.23 2.74
CA PRO A 38 9.48 -9.27 1.74
C PRO A 38 8.46 -8.28 2.35
N LEU A 39 8.60 -7.00 2.01
CA LEU A 39 7.55 -6.02 2.28
C LEU A 39 6.47 -6.16 1.22
N MET A 40 5.21 -6.25 1.63
CA MET A 40 4.09 -6.49 0.74
C MET A 40 3.10 -5.33 0.73
N ALA A 41 2.46 -5.11 -0.41
CA ALA A 41 1.17 -4.43 -0.50
C ALA A 41 0.09 -5.46 -0.84
N ARG A 42 -0.94 -5.55 -0.01
CA ARG A 42 -2.07 -6.48 -0.17
C ARG A 42 -3.30 -5.67 -0.55
N LEU A 43 -3.81 -5.91 -1.75
CA LEU A 43 -4.96 -5.21 -2.32
C LEU A 43 -6.18 -6.10 -2.21
N LEU A 44 -7.29 -5.53 -1.77
CA LEU A 44 -8.62 -6.12 -1.76
C LEU A 44 -9.58 -5.16 -2.47
N LEU A 45 -9.99 -5.52 -3.68
CA LEU A 45 -11.05 -4.84 -4.41
C LEU A 45 -12.38 -5.46 -4.02
N LEU A 46 -13.34 -4.61 -3.66
CA LEU A 46 -14.70 -4.92 -3.29
C LEU A 46 -15.63 -4.13 -4.22
N ASP A 47 -16.72 -4.76 -4.66
CA ASP A 47 -17.69 -4.12 -5.55
C ASP A 47 -19.09 -4.68 -5.27
N ASP A 48 -20.06 -3.82 -4.97
CA ASP A 48 -21.46 -4.18 -4.79
C ASP A 48 -22.31 -4.01 -6.06
N GLY A 49 -21.68 -3.63 -7.17
CA GLY A 49 -22.29 -3.33 -8.46
C GLY A 49 -22.66 -1.86 -8.67
N ASP A 50 -22.36 -0.99 -7.70
CA ASP A 50 -22.61 0.46 -7.75
C ASP A 50 -21.35 1.23 -7.31
N THR A 51 -20.78 0.83 -6.18
CA THR A 51 -19.60 1.48 -5.58
C THR A 51 -18.45 0.49 -5.46
N PRO A 52 -17.40 0.61 -6.31
CA PRO A 52 -16.17 -0.14 -6.10
C PRO A 52 -15.36 0.51 -4.98
N LEU A 53 -14.67 -0.30 -4.16
CA LEU A 53 -13.74 0.13 -3.12
C LEU A 53 -12.49 -0.73 -3.22
N VAL A 54 -11.31 -0.12 -3.22
CA VAL A 54 -10.05 -0.85 -3.06
C VAL A 54 -9.40 -0.51 -1.72
N TRP A 55 -9.15 -1.54 -0.91
CA TRP A 55 -8.38 -1.43 0.32
C TRP A 55 -7.00 -2.04 0.12
N ILE A 56 -5.97 -1.23 0.37
CA ILE A 56 -4.58 -1.63 0.33
C ILE A 56 -3.98 -1.62 1.75
N SER A 57 -3.38 -2.72 2.16
CA SER A 57 -2.54 -2.81 3.35
C SER A 57 -1.07 -2.94 2.94
N CYS A 58 -0.27 -1.95 3.31
CA CYS A 58 1.13 -1.83 2.94
C CYS A 58 2.05 -2.07 4.14
N ASP A 59 3.10 -2.86 3.94
CA ASP A 59 4.19 -3.04 4.89
C ASP A 59 5.14 -1.82 4.87
N LEU A 60 4.62 -0.69 5.35
CA LEU A 60 5.28 0.61 5.47
C LEU A 60 5.10 1.17 6.88
N ILE A 61 5.96 2.11 7.28
CA ILE A 61 5.78 2.82 8.55
C ILE A 61 4.57 3.76 8.49
N GLY A 62 4.34 4.38 7.33
CA GLY A 62 3.31 5.38 7.13
C GLY A 62 3.60 6.21 5.89
N LEU A 63 2.66 7.06 5.51
CA LEU A 63 2.79 8.02 4.41
C LEU A 63 2.45 9.41 4.94
N ASP A 64 3.15 10.43 4.48
CA ASP A 64 2.66 11.79 4.68
C ASP A 64 1.42 12.06 3.80
N PRO A 65 0.61 13.08 4.13
CA PRO A 65 -0.65 13.32 3.43
C PRO A 65 -0.51 13.55 1.91
N ALA A 66 0.60 14.14 1.45
CA ALA A 66 0.78 14.39 0.03
C ALA A 66 1.11 13.11 -0.73
N ASP A 67 1.95 12.25 -0.15
CA ASP A 67 2.27 10.95 -0.72
C ASP A 67 1.09 9.96 -0.65
N ASP A 68 0.27 10.01 0.40
CA ASP A 68 -1.01 9.29 0.48
C ASP A 68 -1.96 9.71 -0.66
N ALA A 69 -2.23 11.01 -0.80
CA ALA A 69 -3.10 11.52 -1.86
C ALA A 69 -2.59 11.15 -3.26
N ARG A 70 -1.27 11.25 -3.47
CA ARG A 70 -0.62 10.88 -4.73
C ARG A 70 -0.81 9.40 -5.06
N LEU A 71 -0.58 8.50 -4.11
CA LEU A 71 -0.76 7.06 -4.32
C LEU A 71 -2.24 6.72 -4.60
N ARG A 72 -3.18 7.32 -3.85
CA ARG A 72 -4.62 7.12 -4.11
C ARG A 72 -4.99 7.51 -5.52
N GLN A 73 -4.52 8.66 -6.00
CA GLN A 73 -4.80 9.12 -7.36
C GLN A 73 -4.25 8.15 -8.41
N GLN A 74 -2.99 7.71 -8.26
CA GLN A 74 -2.37 6.76 -9.21
C GLN A 74 -3.13 5.42 -9.33
N ILE A 75 -3.66 4.93 -8.21
CA ILE A 75 -4.48 3.70 -8.15
C ILE A 75 -5.85 3.96 -8.77
N ALA A 76 -6.48 5.08 -8.40
CA ALA A 76 -7.80 5.48 -8.88
C ALA A 76 -7.82 5.60 -10.42
N ASP A 77 -6.81 6.23 -11.00
CA ASP A 77 -6.67 6.37 -12.46
C ASP A 77 -6.60 5.00 -13.16
N ARG A 78 -5.80 4.07 -12.61
CA ARG A 78 -5.60 2.74 -13.18
C ARG A 78 -6.81 1.83 -13.08
N LEU A 79 -7.62 2.02 -12.05
CA LEU A 79 -8.86 1.28 -11.86
C LEU A 79 -10.09 2.01 -12.41
N SER A 80 -9.91 3.23 -12.95
CA SER A 80 -11.00 4.09 -13.42
C SER A 80 -12.11 4.26 -12.37
N MET A 81 -11.72 4.64 -11.15
CA MET A 81 -12.64 4.86 -10.02
C MET A 81 -12.35 6.17 -9.29
N PRO A 82 -13.25 6.68 -8.42
CA PRO A 82 -12.96 7.86 -7.60
C PRO A 82 -11.81 7.60 -6.61
N ALA A 83 -10.91 8.57 -6.41
CA ALA A 83 -9.83 8.45 -5.42
C ALA A 83 -10.33 8.31 -3.97
N GLY A 84 -11.55 8.81 -3.68
CA GLY A 84 -12.22 8.60 -2.39
C GLY A 84 -12.55 7.13 -2.10
N ASN A 85 -12.56 6.28 -3.13
CA ASN A 85 -12.81 4.85 -3.02
C ASN A 85 -11.51 4.04 -2.86
N VAL A 86 -10.37 4.71 -2.67
CA VAL A 86 -9.07 4.09 -2.40
C VAL A 86 -8.72 4.29 -0.93
N LEU A 87 -8.70 3.18 -0.17
CA LEU A 87 -8.28 3.15 1.22
C LEU A 87 -6.86 2.57 1.32
N ILE A 88 -5.93 3.34 1.87
CA ILE A 88 -4.55 2.90 2.12
C ILE A 88 -4.34 2.80 3.63
N SER A 89 -3.77 1.68 4.07
CA SER A 89 -3.37 1.43 5.45
C SER A 89 -1.92 0.98 5.48
N CYS A 90 -1.18 1.41 6.50
CA CYS A 90 0.20 0.99 6.74
C CYS A 90 0.25 0.13 8.01
N THR A 91 1.02 -0.96 7.99
CA THR A 91 1.18 -1.84 9.16
C THR A 91 2.01 -1.21 10.28
N HIS A 92 2.62 -0.05 10.01
CA HIS A 92 3.50 0.65 10.92
C HIS A 92 4.78 -0.15 11.24
N THR A 93 5.30 -0.88 10.24
CA THR A 93 6.54 -1.66 10.40
C THR A 93 7.77 -0.76 10.54
N HIS A 94 8.61 -1.07 11.52
CA HIS A 94 9.93 -0.46 11.71
C HIS A 94 11.03 -1.19 10.92
N GLY A 95 10.68 -2.24 10.16
CA GLY A 95 11.62 -3.07 9.39
C GLY A 95 11.83 -2.62 7.95
N GLY A 96 11.19 -1.53 7.50
CA GLY A 96 11.22 -1.06 6.12
C GLY A 96 11.96 0.26 5.91
N PRO A 97 12.30 0.61 4.64
CA PRO A 97 12.88 1.90 4.30
C PRO A 97 11.97 3.07 4.69
N CYS A 98 12.55 4.25 4.86
CA CYS A 98 11.82 5.47 5.15
C CYS A 98 10.78 5.82 4.05
N SER A 99 9.49 5.76 4.39
CA SER A 99 8.36 6.09 3.50
C SER A 99 7.61 7.37 3.86
N MET A 100 7.97 8.02 4.98
CA MET A 100 7.45 9.33 5.37
C MET A 100 8.52 10.08 6.18
N PRO A 101 8.59 11.41 6.10
CA PRO A 101 9.52 12.18 6.90
C PRO A 101 9.21 12.01 8.39
N PHE A 102 10.23 11.63 9.17
CA PHE A 102 10.10 11.62 10.63
C PHE A 102 10.37 13.03 11.16
N ARG A 103 9.54 13.54 12.07
CA ARG A 103 9.77 14.85 12.69
C ARG A 103 11.13 14.83 13.41
N GLY A 104 12.10 15.63 12.93
CA GLY A 104 13.44 15.73 13.48
C GLY A 104 14.52 15.04 12.63
N ILE A 105 15.02 13.89 13.11
CA ILE A 105 16.38 13.36 12.80
C ILE A 105 16.46 12.61 11.45
N LEU A 106 15.36 12.01 10.97
CA LEU A 106 15.33 11.25 9.71
C LEU A 106 14.51 12.00 8.66
N ARG A 107 15.18 12.90 7.94
CA ARG A 107 14.56 13.74 6.88
C ARG A 107 14.62 13.13 5.48
N GLN A 108 15.49 12.14 5.26
CA GLN A 108 15.73 11.60 3.93
C GLN A 108 14.80 10.41 3.67
N VAL A 109 13.64 10.72 3.07
CA VAL A 109 12.82 9.73 2.40
C VAL A 109 13.57 9.30 1.14
N GLY A 110 13.73 7.98 0.95
CA GLY A 110 14.34 7.42 -0.25
C GLY A 110 13.38 7.56 -1.44
N ARG A 111 13.27 8.76 -2.00
CA ARG A 111 12.20 9.13 -2.94
C ARG A 111 12.12 8.20 -4.15
N ALA A 112 13.27 7.80 -4.70
CA ALA A 112 13.33 6.85 -5.81
C ALA A 112 12.73 5.47 -5.46
N TRP A 113 12.95 4.97 -4.24
CA TRP A 113 12.31 3.73 -3.79
C TRP A 113 10.81 3.93 -3.58
N LEU A 114 10.40 5.04 -2.95
CA LEU A 114 8.99 5.32 -2.71
C LEU A 114 8.20 5.47 -4.02
N ASP A 115 8.77 6.15 -5.02
CA ASP A 115 8.16 6.31 -6.34
C ASP A 115 8.01 4.96 -7.07
N ARG A 116 9.02 4.08 -6.98
CA ARG A 116 8.92 2.70 -7.52
C ARG A 116 7.89 1.86 -6.78
N THR A 117 7.84 1.98 -5.45
CA THR A 117 6.82 1.33 -4.61
C THR A 117 5.42 1.77 -5.02
N PHE A 118 5.21 3.06 -5.27
CA PHE A 118 3.91 3.59 -5.68
C PHE A 118 3.52 3.09 -7.07
N ALA A 119 4.45 3.14 -8.03
CA ALA A 119 4.23 2.57 -9.36
C ALA A 119 3.89 1.08 -9.28
N ALA A 120 4.63 0.29 -8.49
CA ALA A 120 4.39 -1.14 -8.33
C ALA A 120 3.00 -1.45 -7.73
N ILE A 121 2.57 -0.68 -6.72
CA ILE A 121 1.22 -0.83 -6.14
C ILE A 121 0.16 -0.47 -7.17
N ALA A 122 0.32 0.66 -7.85
CA ALA A 122 -0.63 1.16 -8.81
C ALA A 122 -0.77 0.18 -10.00
N ASP A 123 0.34 -0.26 -10.60
CA ASP A 123 0.35 -1.25 -11.68
C ASP A 123 -0.13 -2.63 -11.19
N GLY A 124 0.15 -2.96 -9.93
CA GLY A 124 -0.41 -4.12 -9.25
C GLY A 124 -1.94 -4.07 -9.14
N ALA A 125 -2.51 -2.87 -8.95
CA ALA A 125 -3.94 -2.65 -8.96
C ALA A 125 -4.53 -2.84 -10.37
N ALA A 126 -3.89 -2.30 -11.41
CA ALA A 126 -4.32 -2.48 -12.81
C ALA A 126 -4.38 -3.95 -13.25
N THR A 127 -3.63 -4.82 -12.57
CA THR A 127 -3.55 -6.26 -12.83
C THR A 127 -4.37 -7.10 -11.85
N LEU A 128 -5.25 -6.48 -11.05
CA LEU A 128 -6.25 -7.21 -10.28
C LEU A 128 -7.13 -8.05 -11.21
N PRO A 129 -7.57 -9.25 -10.77
CA PRO A 129 -8.47 -10.08 -11.54
C PRO A 129 -9.70 -9.30 -12.04
N GLN A 130 -9.87 -9.19 -13.36
CA GLN A 130 -11.01 -8.48 -13.95
C GLN A 130 -12.34 -9.17 -13.67
N ARG A 131 -12.33 -10.50 -13.49
CA ARG A 131 -13.51 -11.24 -13.05
C ARG A 131 -13.52 -11.36 -11.53
N LEU A 132 -14.21 -10.41 -10.90
CA LEU A 132 -14.48 -10.47 -9.47
C LEU A 132 -15.31 -11.72 -9.13
N ARG A 133 -15.06 -12.30 -7.96
CA ARG A 133 -15.80 -13.46 -7.47
C ARG A 133 -16.85 -13.01 -6.48
N ARG A 134 -18.05 -13.61 -6.51
CA ARG A 134 -19.07 -13.37 -5.49
C ARG A 134 -18.49 -13.66 -4.10
N ALA A 135 -18.67 -12.72 -3.18
CA ALA A 135 -18.09 -12.74 -1.85
C ALA A 135 -19.17 -12.52 -0.78
N ARG A 136 -18.81 -12.82 0.47
CA ARG A 136 -19.58 -12.49 1.67
C ARG A 136 -18.63 -11.85 2.67
N LEU A 137 -19.09 -10.82 3.37
CA LEU A 137 -18.36 -10.22 4.49
C LEU A 137 -18.94 -10.78 5.80
N ALA A 138 -18.06 -11.14 6.72
CA ALA A 138 -18.41 -11.53 8.08
C ALA A 138 -17.42 -10.86 9.04
N HIS A 139 -17.84 -10.65 10.28
CA HIS A 139 -16.98 -10.14 11.35
C HIS A 139 -17.07 -11.04 12.58
N GLY A 140 -15.98 -11.11 13.33
CA GLY A 140 -15.90 -11.75 14.64
C GLY A 140 -15.09 -10.87 15.56
N GLN A 141 -15.38 -10.92 16.87
CA GLN A 141 -14.60 -10.26 17.91
C GLN A 141 -13.97 -11.33 18.80
#